data_AF-H2Z4C5-F1
#
_entry.id   AF-H2Z4C5-F1
#
_cell.length_a   1.000
_cell.length_b   1.000
_cell.length_c   1.000
_cell.angle_alpha   90.00
_cell.angle_beta   90.00
_cell.angle_gamma   90.00
#
_symmetry.space_group_name_H-M   'P 1'
#
loop_
_entity.id
_entity.type
_entity.pdbx_description
1 polymer ?
#
loop_
_entity_poly.entity_id
_entity_poly.type
_entity_poly.pdbx_seq_one_letter_code
_entity_poly.pdbx_strand_id
1 'polypeptide(L)'
;EIGLDQSLSMPEDSYVLNYFDGINNYLSVGAPVYFVVKEGQNYTNPDEANQICGGTGCNNNSLIEQIARMSKMPNYSHIAYPASSWLDDYYDWLKPQSSCCRYSTTNATETFCNATVVSDACTPCRSAEESAQSSRPSPEEFIKFLPWYLNDNPEMKCAKGGHAAYGSSVKMISEGNTSQVGATSFMAFHTVTKTSKDFIGCLRHANEIADQISMNTTAEVFPYSIFYVFYEQYLTIVHDTIFNLGDWYFRGILCTRCTGVRDEPTTDQGRPCRGSTR
;
A
#
# COMPACT_ATOMS: atom_id res chain seq x y z
N GLU A 1 4.15 4.85 -29.27
CA GLU A 1 3.63 5.06 -27.91
C GLU A 1 4.08 3.91 -27.02
N ILE A 2 4.16 4.13 -25.71
CA ILE A 2 4.55 3.09 -24.75
C ILE A 2 3.27 2.57 -24.08
N GLY A 3 3.09 1.24 -24.11
CA GLY A 3 1.92 0.58 -23.54
C GLY A 3 1.06 -0.12 -24.59
N LEU A 4 0.21 -1.03 -24.12
CA LEU A 4 -0.80 -1.70 -24.93
C LEU A 4 -2.18 -1.12 -24.58
N ASP A 5 -2.95 -0.74 -25.60
CA ASP A 5 -4.36 -0.42 -25.44
C ASP A 5 -5.14 -1.71 -25.20
N GLN A 6 -5.85 -1.76 -24.06
CA GLN A 6 -6.60 -2.94 -23.65
C GLN A 6 -7.75 -3.24 -24.60
N SER A 7 -8.36 -2.22 -25.22
CA SER A 7 -9.46 -2.39 -26.16
C SER A 7 -9.03 -3.14 -27.42
N LEU A 8 -7.81 -2.87 -27.92
CA LEU A 8 -7.26 -3.54 -29.10
C LEU A 8 -6.87 -5.00 -28.85
N SER A 9 -6.78 -5.42 -27.58
CA SER A 9 -6.48 -6.82 -27.22
C SER A 9 -7.72 -7.72 -27.21
N MET A 10 -8.91 -7.14 -27.42
CA MET A 10 -10.20 -7.85 -27.40
C MET A 10 -10.78 -7.98 -28.81
N PRO A 11 -11.53 -9.06 -29.11
CA PRO A 11 -12.31 -9.15 -30.35
C PRO A 11 -13.33 -8.01 -30.48
N GLU A 12 -13.61 -7.56 -31.71
CA GLU A 12 -14.52 -6.45 -32.00
C GLU A 12 -15.97 -6.69 -31.50
N ASP A 13 -16.37 -7.96 -31.36
CA ASP A 13 -17.69 -8.37 -30.87
C ASP A 13 -17.72 -8.74 -29.38
N SER A 14 -16.61 -8.51 -28.66
CA SER A 14 -16.49 -8.87 -27.24
C SER A 14 -17.32 -7.96 -26.34
N TYR A 15 -18.04 -8.56 -25.39
CA TYR A 15 -18.75 -7.83 -24.33
C TYR A 15 -17.81 -6.99 -23.45
N VAL A 16 -16.51 -7.31 -23.42
CA VAL A 16 -15.50 -6.60 -22.63
C VAL A 16 -15.29 -5.17 -23.16
N LEU A 17 -15.47 -4.92 -24.46
CA LEU A 17 -15.41 -3.58 -25.02
C LEU A 17 -16.50 -2.67 -24.44
N ASN A 18 -17.74 -3.18 -24.35
CA ASN A 18 -18.85 -2.46 -23.71
C ASN A 18 -18.58 -2.21 -22.21
N TYR A 19 -17.89 -3.13 -21.53
CA TYR A 19 -17.49 -2.95 -20.14
C TYR A 19 -16.45 -1.83 -19.99
N PHE A 20 -15.42 -1.79 -20.85
CA PHE A 20 -14.44 -0.71 -20.86
C PHE A 20 -15.08 0.65 -21.16
N ASP A 21 -16.01 0.71 -22.11
CA ASP A 21 -16.79 1.93 -22.38
C ASP A 21 -17.61 2.36 -21.17
N GLY A 22 -18.24 1.40 -20.47
CA GLY A 22 -18.97 1.65 -19.23
C GLY A 22 -18.07 2.24 -18.14
N ILE A 23 -16.90 1.65 -17.91
CA ILE A 23 -15.91 2.18 -16.96
C ILE A 23 -15.48 3.59 -17.35
N ASN A 24 -15.13 3.79 -18.62
CA ASN A 24 -14.59 5.05 -19.11
C ASN A 24 -15.61 6.21 -19.01
N ASN A 25 -16.90 5.92 -19.19
CA ASN A 25 -17.95 6.92 -19.23
C ASN A 25 -18.61 7.19 -17.87
N TYR A 26 -18.71 6.19 -16.99
CA TYR A 26 -19.51 6.30 -15.77
C TYR A 26 -18.71 6.18 -14.47
N LEU A 27 -17.56 5.50 -14.47
CA LEU A 27 -16.81 5.28 -13.24
C LEU A 27 -16.15 6.58 -12.78
N SER A 28 -16.26 6.89 -11.49
CA SER A 28 -15.70 8.12 -10.89
C SER A 28 -14.42 7.88 -10.09
N VAL A 29 -14.03 6.62 -9.89
CA VAL A 29 -12.83 6.19 -9.15
C VAL A 29 -12.06 5.14 -9.93
N GLY A 30 -10.74 5.17 -9.82
CA GLY A 30 -9.87 4.14 -10.38
C GLY A 30 -9.73 2.94 -9.45
N ALA A 31 -8.73 2.11 -9.74
CA ALA A 31 -8.37 0.98 -8.89
C ALA A 31 -7.87 1.44 -7.50
N PRO A 32 -8.08 0.61 -6.46
CA PRO A 32 -7.55 0.88 -5.14
C PRO A 32 -6.02 0.75 -5.11
N VAL A 33 -5.39 1.53 -4.24
CA VAL A 33 -3.96 1.49 -3.95
C VAL A 33 -3.76 1.36 -2.44
N TYR A 34 -2.86 0.48 -2.04
CA TYR A 34 -2.52 0.23 -0.65
C TYR A 34 -1.11 0.75 -0.40
N PHE A 35 -0.98 1.76 0.46
CA PHE A 35 0.31 2.19 0.97
C PHE A 35 0.67 1.30 2.15
N VAL A 36 1.61 0.39 1.93
CA VAL A 36 2.02 -0.62 2.91
C VAL A 36 3.24 -0.10 3.66
N VAL A 37 3.10 0.04 4.98
CA VAL A 37 4.22 0.33 5.89
C VAL A 37 4.82 -1.00 6.32
N LYS A 38 6.11 -1.20 6.02
CA LYS A 38 6.83 -2.43 6.41
C LYS A 38 6.93 -2.55 7.94
N GLU A 39 7.26 -3.75 8.37
CA GLU A 39 7.60 -4.03 9.77
C GLU A 39 8.79 -3.13 10.21
N GLY A 40 8.74 -2.59 11.43
CA GLY A 40 9.77 -1.69 11.96
C GLY A 40 9.26 -0.33 12.45
N GLN A 41 8.02 0.05 12.13
CA GLN A 41 7.39 1.25 12.66
C GLN A 41 6.84 1.01 14.07
N ASN A 42 7.24 1.81 15.07
CA ASN A 42 6.69 1.70 16.42
C ASN A 42 5.48 2.62 16.63
N TYR A 43 4.27 2.06 16.47
CA TYR A 43 3.01 2.80 16.65
C TYR A 43 2.70 3.19 18.11
N THR A 44 3.40 2.62 19.09
CA THR A 44 3.20 2.96 20.51
C THR A 44 3.97 4.21 20.93
N ASN A 45 5.02 4.56 20.19
CA ASN A 45 5.80 5.77 20.42
C ASN A 45 5.05 6.98 19.80
N PRO A 46 4.71 8.02 20.58
CA PRO A 46 3.97 9.18 20.07
C PRO A 46 4.61 9.85 18.85
N ASP A 47 5.95 9.94 18.81
CA ASP A 47 6.67 10.62 17.72
C ASP A 47 6.63 9.81 16.42
N GLU A 48 6.71 8.49 16.51
CA GLU A 48 6.60 7.59 15.36
C GLU A 48 5.15 7.43 14.92
N ALA A 49 4.19 7.44 15.85
CA ALA A 49 2.77 7.51 15.51
C ALA A 49 2.43 8.82 14.78
N ASN A 50 3.07 9.93 15.15
CA ASN A 50 2.90 11.24 14.49
C ASN A 50 3.33 11.25 13.03
N GLN A 51 4.27 10.38 12.64
CA GLN A 51 4.68 10.22 11.24
C GLN A 51 3.61 9.53 10.40
N ILE A 52 2.64 8.85 11.02
CA ILE A 52 1.62 8.06 10.32
C ILE A 52 0.25 8.75 10.37
N CYS A 53 -0.22 9.13 11.56
CA CYS A 53 -1.60 9.61 11.77
C CYS A 53 -1.93 10.93 11.07
N GLY A 54 -3.20 11.19 10.79
CA GLY A 54 -3.69 12.43 10.16
C GLY A 54 -4.48 13.35 11.09
N GLY A 55 -4.76 12.91 12.32
CA GLY A 55 -5.54 13.67 13.30
C GLY A 55 -4.81 14.84 13.96
N THR A 56 -5.46 15.43 14.96
CA THR A 56 -4.89 16.52 15.75
C THR A 56 -3.62 16.08 16.48
N GLY A 57 -2.55 16.86 16.36
CA GLY A 57 -1.26 16.59 17.00
C GLY A 57 -0.32 15.68 16.20
N CYS A 58 -0.72 15.23 15.01
CA CYS A 58 0.13 14.51 14.07
C CYS A 58 0.98 15.47 13.23
N ASN A 59 2.03 14.94 12.59
CA ASN A 59 2.91 15.77 11.77
C ASN A 59 2.22 16.23 10.48
N ASN A 60 2.50 17.46 10.04
CA ASN A 60 1.97 17.98 8.76
C ASN A 60 2.48 17.21 7.52
N ASN A 61 3.55 16.44 7.67
CA ASN A 61 4.12 15.56 6.66
C ASN A 61 3.93 14.08 7.01
N SER A 62 2.91 13.73 7.80
CA SER A 62 2.58 12.34 8.07
C SER A 62 2.13 11.59 6.82
N LEU A 63 2.15 10.26 6.87
CA LEU A 63 1.69 9.40 5.78
C LEU A 63 0.27 9.77 5.33
N ILE A 64 -0.66 9.88 6.28
CA ILE A 64 -2.07 10.17 5.98
C ILE A 64 -2.23 11.59 5.42
N GLU A 65 -1.56 12.59 6.00
CA GLU A 65 -1.68 13.97 5.53
C GLU A 65 -1.05 14.14 4.14
N GLN A 66 0.07 13.49 3.86
CA GLN A 66 0.70 13.51 2.53
C GLN A 66 -0.25 12.92 1.47
N ILE A 67 -0.84 11.75 1.72
CA ILE A 67 -1.80 11.15 0.78
C ILE A 67 -3.05 12.03 0.63
N ALA A 68 -3.57 12.56 1.74
CA ALA A 68 -4.73 13.46 1.72
C ALA A 68 -4.44 14.74 0.93
N ARG A 69 -3.25 15.32 1.08
CA ARG A 69 -2.80 16.47 0.29
C ARG A 69 -2.71 16.13 -1.20
N MET A 70 -2.15 14.96 -1.55
CA MET A 70 -2.08 14.51 -2.93
C MET A 70 -3.46 14.26 -3.54
N SER A 71 -4.43 13.78 -2.75
CA SER A 71 -5.82 13.60 -3.21
C SER A 71 -6.54 14.90 -3.59
N LYS A 72 -6.06 16.06 -3.09
CA LYS A 72 -6.56 17.39 -3.49
C LYS A 72 -6.06 17.83 -4.88
N MET A 73 -5.06 17.14 -5.43
CA MET A 73 -4.47 17.42 -6.75
C MET A 73 -4.52 16.18 -7.67
N PRO A 74 -5.71 15.60 -7.91
CA PRO A 74 -5.86 14.31 -8.58
C PRO A 74 -5.32 14.29 -10.01
N ASN A 75 -5.39 15.42 -10.73
CA ASN A 75 -4.88 15.56 -12.09
C ASN A 75 -3.35 15.39 -12.20
N TYR A 76 -2.64 15.54 -11.09
CA TYR A 76 -1.18 15.40 -11.03
C TYR A 76 -0.77 14.12 -10.29
N SER A 77 -1.32 13.91 -9.09
CA SER A 77 -0.94 12.79 -8.22
C SER A 77 -1.56 11.45 -8.64
N HIS A 78 -2.61 11.49 -9.46
CA HIS A 78 -3.44 10.33 -9.78
C HIS A 78 -4.07 9.63 -8.56
N ILE A 79 -4.19 10.32 -7.42
CA ILE A 79 -4.93 9.87 -6.24
C ILE A 79 -6.26 10.63 -6.21
N ALA A 80 -7.39 9.92 -6.25
CA ALA A 80 -8.72 10.52 -6.24
C ALA A 80 -9.26 10.69 -4.82
N TYR A 81 -9.01 9.72 -3.94
CA TYR A 81 -9.51 9.72 -2.57
C TYR A 81 -8.37 9.55 -1.56
N PRO A 82 -8.46 10.20 -0.40
CA PRO A 82 -7.46 10.09 0.66
C PRO A 82 -7.41 8.67 1.23
N ALA A 83 -6.33 8.34 1.93
CA ALA A 83 -6.21 7.06 2.59
C ALA A 83 -7.10 6.94 3.84
N SER A 84 -7.71 5.78 4.04
CA SER A 84 -8.36 5.43 5.31
C SER A 84 -7.30 5.11 6.38
N SER A 85 -7.43 5.72 7.56
CA SER A 85 -6.47 5.58 8.66
C SER A 85 -7.03 4.73 9.79
N TRP A 86 -6.54 3.49 9.91
CA TRP A 86 -6.90 2.59 11.00
C TRP A 86 -6.48 3.15 12.37
N LEU A 87 -5.38 3.91 12.41
CA LEU A 87 -4.80 4.46 13.63
C LEU A 87 -5.62 5.65 14.16
N ASP A 88 -6.08 6.53 13.27
CA ASP A 88 -6.94 7.65 13.66
C ASP A 88 -8.32 7.15 14.12
N ASP A 89 -8.91 6.18 13.41
CA ASP A 89 -10.17 5.55 13.82
C ASP A 89 -10.03 4.77 15.13
N TYR A 90 -8.87 4.15 15.39
CA TYR A 90 -8.58 3.50 16.66
C TYR A 90 -8.53 4.49 17.82
N TYR A 91 -7.88 5.64 17.64
CA TYR A 91 -7.88 6.70 18.65
C TYR A 91 -9.28 7.25 18.92
N ASP A 92 -10.11 7.38 17.88
CA ASP A 92 -11.52 7.78 18.05
C ASP A 92 -12.34 6.71 18.79
N TRP A 93 -12.11 5.43 18.50
CA TRP A 93 -12.75 4.29 19.17
C TRP A 93 -12.40 4.20 20.67
N LEU A 94 -11.19 4.63 21.06
CA LEU A 94 -10.75 4.67 22.46
C LEU A 94 -11.27 5.85 23.28
N LYS A 95 -11.83 6.89 22.64
CA LYS A 95 -12.29 8.08 23.37
C LYS A 95 -13.40 7.71 24.37
N PRO A 96 -13.36 8.19 25.63
CA PRO A 96 -14.40 7.91 26.62
C PRO A 96 -15.79 8.46 26.23
N GLN A 97 -15.81 9.44 25.32
CA GLN A 97 -17.03 10.03 24.76
C GLN A 97 -17.73 9.06 23.80
N SER A 98 -16.99 8.12 23.20
CA SER A 98 -17.56 7.04 22.40
C SER A 98 -17.89 5.88 23.34
N SER A 99 -19.09 5.31 23.22
CA SER A 99 -19.46 4.11 23.99
C SER A 99 -18.89 2.81 23.40
N CYS A 100 -17.80 2.95 22.63
CA CYS A 100 -17.18 1.90 21.82
C CYS A 100 -16.31 0.98 22.67
N CYS A 101 -15.19 1.50 23.18
CA CYS A 101 -14.29 0.71 24.01
C CYS A 101 -14.79 0.61 25.45
N ARG A 102 -15.31 -0.55 25.84
CA ARG A 102 -15.68 -0.89 27.21
C ARG A 102 -15.22 -2.29 27.55
N TYR A 103 -14.93 -2.54 28.82
CA TYR A 103 -14.58 -3.88 29.29
C TYR A 103 -15.17 -4.12 30.68
N SER A 104 -15.30 -5.40 31.05
CA SER A 104 -15.70 -5.83 32.38
C SER A 104 -14.63 -6.71 32.99
N THR A 105 -14.38 -6.53 34.28
CA THR A 105 -13.43 -7.32 35.05
C THR A 105 -14.18 -8.33 35.90
N THR A 106 -14.14 -9.60 35.51
CA THR A 106 -14.75 -10.71 36.27
C THR A 106 -13.67 -11.67 36.70
N ASN A 107 -13.55 -11.99 38.00
CA ASN A 107 -12.55 -12.95 38.50
C ASN A 107 -11.10 -12.68 38.01
N ALA A 108 -10.70 -11.40 37.99
CA ALA A 108 -9.40 -10.93 37.49
C ALA A 108 -9.13 -11.13 35.98
N THR A 109 -10.11 -11.58 35.20
CA THR A 109 -10.05 -11.54 33.73
C THR A 109 -10.83 -10.35 33.20
N GLU A 110 -10.20 -9.62 32.28
CA GLU A 110 -10.82 -8.52 31.58
C GLU A 110 -11.42 -9.04 30.27
N THR A 111 -12.68 -8.72 30.04
CA THR A 111 -13.41 -9.14 28.84
C THR A 111 -13.99 -7.91 28.15
N PHE A 112 -13.82 -7.85 26.83
CA PHE A 112 -14.36 -6.76 26.02
C PHE A 112 -15.89 -6.78 26.05
N CYS A 113 -16.50 -5.64 26.36
CA CYS A 113 -17.93 -5.44 26.34
C CYS A 113 -18.35 -4.75 25.05
N ASN A 114 -19.17 -5.44 24.25
CA ASN A 114 -19.72 -4.85 23.03
C ASN A 114 -20.58 -3.60 23.32
N ALA A 115 -20.59 -2.62 22.41
CA ALA A 115 -21.25 -1.32 22.56
C ALA A 115 -22.76 -1.43 22.81
N THR A 116 -23.44 -2.44 22.27
CA THR A 116 -24.87 -2.68 22.51
C THR A 116 -25.20 -3.17 23.92
N VAL A 117 -24.28 -3.85 24.60
CA VAL A 117 -24.52 -4.44 25.92
C VAL A 117 -24.82 -3.35 26.96
N VAL A 118 -25.95 -3.50 27.64
CA VAL A 118 -26.38 -2.63 28.75
C VAL A 118 -26.11 -3.38 30.04
N SER A 119 -24.90 -3.20 30.58
CA SER A 119 -24.48 -3.78 31.85
C SER A 119 -23.69 -2.72 32.62
N ASP A 120 -24.04 -2.52 33.90
CA ASP A 120 -23.34 -1.58 34.78
C ASP A 120 -21.92 -2.06 35.14
N ALA A 121 -21.61 -3.34 34.87
CA ALA A 121 -20.28 -3.91 35.08
C ALA A 121 -19.29 -3.57 33.95
N CYS A 122 -19.73 -2.93 32.87
CA CYS A 122 -18.89 -2.56 31.74
C CYS A 122 -18.44 -1.11 31.88
N THR A 123 -17.15 -0.90 32.17
CA THR A 123 -16.54 0.42 32.29
C THR A 123 -15.85 0.84 30.99
N PRO A 124 -15.80 2.15 30.67
CA PRO A 124 -14.99 2.65 29.56
C PRO A 124 -13.53 2.23 29.67
N CYS A 125 -12.87 1.98 28.54
CA CYS A 125 -11.46 1.59 28.51
C CYS A 125 -10.50 2.65 29.07
N ARG A 126 -10.84 3.93 28.84
CA ARG A 126 -10.12 5.08 29.38
C ARG A 126 -11.11 5.99 30.09
N SER A 127 -10.70 6.62 31.18
CA SER A 127 -11.50 7.63 31.88
C SER A 127 -11.46 8.98 31.16
N ALA A 128 -12.41 9.85 31.50
CA ALA A 128 -12.42 11.23 31.00
C ALA A 128 -11.19 12.02 31.45
N GLU A 129 -10.65 11.73 32.64
CA GLU A 129 -9.47 12.38 33.20
C GLU A 129 -8.20 11.97 32.44
N GLU A 130 -8.00 10.68 32.20
CA GLU A 130 -6.87 10.16 31.41
C GLU A 130 -6.90 10.69 29.98
N SER A 131 -8.10 10.74 29.37
CA SER A 131 -8.27 11.29 28.03
C SER A 131 -8.05 12.81 27.97
N ALA A 132 -8.28 13.53 29.08
CA ALA A 132 -8.02 14.97 29.17
C ALA A 132 -6.53 15.28 29.37
N GLN A 133 -5.81 14.42 30.09
CA GLN A 133 -4.36 14.53 30.30
C GLN A 133 -3.57 14.14 29.04
N SER A 134 -3.96 13.05 28.39
CA SER A 134 -3.39 12.61 27.13
C SER A 134 -4.49 12.04 26.23
N SER A 135 -4.72 12.70 25.09
CA SER A 135 -5.66 12.23 24.08
C SER A 135 -5.27 10.85 23.51
N ARG A 136 -3.99 10.44 23.67
CA ARG A 136 -3.47 9.16 23.21
C ARG A 136 -3.27 8.16 24.36
N PRO A 137 -3.49 6.85 24.10
CA PRO A 137 -3.21 5.80 25.07
C PRO A 137 -1.70 5.67 25.32
N SER A 138 -1.35 5.15 26.50
CA SER A 138 0.02 4.70 26.80
C SER A 138 0.39 3.48 25.93
N PRO A 139 1.70 3.15 25.80
CA PRO A 139 2.13 1.99 25.02
C PRO A 139 1.48 0.66 25.44
N GLU A 140 1.29 0.47 26.75
CA GLU A 140 0.68 -0.72 27.32
C GLU A 140 -0.82 -0.80 27.01
N GLU A 141 -1.54 0.32 27.19
CA GLU A 141 -2.97 0.42 26.83
C GLU A 141 -3.18 0.22 25.32
N PHE A 142 -2.28 0.79 24.49
CA PHE A 142 -2.36 0.70 23.03
C PHE A 142 -2.34 -0.76 22.58
N ILE A 143 -1.36 -1.54 23.03
CA ILE A 143 -1.23 -2.95 22.64
C ILE A 143 -2.34 -3.81 23.27
N LYS A 144 -2.80 -3.46 24.46
CA LYS A 144 -3.89 -4.16 25.16
C LYS A 144 -5.23 -4.06 24.42
N PHE A 145 -5.61 -2.87 23.99
CA PHE A 145 -6.94 -2.63 23.42
C PHE A 145 -7.01 -2.82 21.90
N LEU A 146 -5.87 -2.82 21.21
CA LEU A 146 -5.83 -2.96 19.75
C LEU A 146 -6.44 -4.28 19.24
N PRO A 147 -6.19 -5.46 19.85
CA PRO A 147 -6.87 -6.69 19.45
C PRO A 147 -8.38 -6.64 19.62
N TRP A 148 -8.90 -5.92 20.63
CA TRP A 148 -10.34 -5.75 20.80
C TRP A 148 -10.93 -4.91 19.68
N TYR A 149 -10.28 -3.79 19.34
CA TYR A 149 -10.68 -2.95 18.21
C TYR A 149 -10.71 -3.71 16.88
N LEU A 150 -9.67 -4.50 16.59
CA LEU A 150 -9.57 -5.27 15.33
C LEU A 150 -10.59 -6.42 15.23
N ASN A 151 -11.19 -6.84 16.35
CA ASN A 151 -12.25 -7.85 16.39
C ASN A 151 -13.65 -7.23 16.61
N ASP A 152 -13.73 -5.93 16.93
CA ASP A 152 -14.99 -5.25 17.18
C ASP A 152 -15.73 -4.95 15.88
N ASN A 153 -17.00 -5.37 15.82
CA ASN A 153 -17.85 -5.18 14.65
C ASN A 153 -18.59 -3.85 14.77
N PRO A 154 -18.78 -3.10 13.66
CA PRO A 154 -19.56 -1.88 13.70
C PRO A 154 -21.02 -2.15 14.10
N GLU A 155 -21.52 -1.41 15.09
CA GLU A 155 -22.87 -1.50 15.63
C GLU A 155 -23.58 -0.13 15.61
N MET A 156 -24.89 -0.12 15.86
CA MET A 156 -25.68 1.13 15.91
C MET A 156 -25.18 2.14 16.96
N LYS A 157 -24.62 1.66 18.09
CA LYS A 157 -24.04 2.53 19.14
C LYS A 157 -22.57 2.85 18.91
N CYS A 158 -21.87 2.07 18.09
CA CYS A 158 -20.47 2.27 17.76
C CYS A 158 -20.21 1.93 16.29
N ALA A 159 -20.23 2.92 15.40
CA ALA A 159 -19.99 2.70 13.98
C ALA A 159 -18.50 2.45 13.63
N LYS A 160 -17.59 2.73 14.57
CA LYS A 160 -16.14 2.76 14.37
C LYS A 160 -15.45 1.42 14.72
N GLY A 161 -16.16 0.30 14.62
CA GLY A 161 -15.57 -1.03 14.84
C GLY A 161 -14.53 -1.35 13.78
N GLY A 162 -13.31 -1.70 14.20
CA GLY A 162 -12.16 -1.85 13.32
C GLY A 162 -12.15 -3.13 12.49
N HIS A 163 -12.94 -4.15 12.87
CA HIS A 163 -12.91 -5.45 12.21
C HIS A 163 -13.30 -5.39 10.73
N ALA A 164 -14.34 -4.61 10.41
CA ALA A 164 -14.91 -4.57 9.06
C ALA A 164 -13.97 -3.95 8.01
N ALA A 165 -13.16 -2.97 8.41
CA ALA A 165 -12.29 -2.22 7.49
C ALA A 165 -10.80 -2.53 7.66
N TYR A 166 -10.36 -2.84 8.89
CA TYR A 166 -8.95 -2.88 9.25
C TYR A 166 -8.49 -4.23 9.81
N GLY A 167 -9.38 -5.19 9.99
CA GLY A 167 -9.04 -6.53 10.50
C GLY A 167 -7.95 -7.24 9.68
N SER A 168 -7.91 -7.01 8.37
CA SER A 168 -6.84 -7.51 7.48
C SER A 168 -5.73 -6.50 7.20
N SER A 169 -5.90 -5.23 7.60
CA SER A 169 -4.95 -4.15 7.29
C SER A 169 -3.86 -3.99 8.33
N VAL A 170 -4.06 -4.54 9.54
CA VAL A 170 -3.11 -4.46 10.66
C VAL A 170 -2.68 -5.87 11.05
N LYS A 171 -1.42 -6.21 10.80
CA LYS A 171 -0.87 -7.51 11.20
C LYS A 171 -0.28 -7.40 12.61
N MET A 172 -0.84 -8.13 13.56
CA MET A 172 -0.27 -8.25 14.90
C MET A 172 0.79 -9.36 14.92
N ILE A 173 1.97 -9.08 15.48
CA ILE A 173 3.04 -10.05 15.67
C ILE A 173 3.16 -10.31 17.17
N SER A 174 3.05 -11.57 17.57
CA SER A 174 3.24 -12.00 18.97
C SER A 174 4.55 -12.78 19.06
N GLU A 175 5.57 -12.15 19.63
CA GLU A 175 6.85 -12.80 19.94
C GLU A 175 6.95 -13.02 21.45
N GLY A 176 6.76 -14.27 21.89
CA GLY A 176 6.76 -14.61 23.31
C GLY A 176 5.66 -13.87 24.08
N ASN A 177 6.04 -13.08 25.08
CA ASN A 177 5.12 -12.28 25.91
C ASN A 177 4.89 -10.86 25.38
N THR A 178 5.53 -10.46 24.28
CA THR A 178 5.40 -9.13 23.69
C THR A 178 4.58 -9.17 22.41
N SER A 179 3.51 -8.40 22.37
CA SER A 179 2.72 -8.15 21.16
C SER A 179 3.14 -6.81 20.56
N GLN A 180 3.41 -6.79 19.26
CA GLN A 180 3.75 -5.59 18.52
C GLN A 180 2.94 -5.52 17.22
N VAL A 181 2.78 -4.30 16.70
CA VAL A 181 2.19 -4.08 15.39
C VAL A 181 3.26 -4.33 14.34
N GLY A 182 2.96 -5.23 13.40
CA GLY A 182 3.81 -5.55 12.26
C GLY A 182 3.51 -4.64 11.07
N ALA A 183 3.49 -5.24 9.87
CA ALA A 183 3.14 -4.53 8.65
C ALA A 183 1.69 -4.03 8.70
N THR A 184 1.48 -2.80 8.23
CA THR A 184 0.15 -2.22 8.11
C THR A 184 -0.09 -1.66 6.72
N SER A 185 -1.35 -1.52 6.33
CA SER A 185 -1.73 -0.98 5.03
C SER A 185 -2.77 0.13 5.15
N PHE A 186 -2.61 1.14 4.30
CA PHE A 186 -3.49 2.30 4.20
C PHE A 186 -4.06 2.37 2.80
N MET A 187 -5.37 2.11 2.68
CA MET A 187 -6.07 2.03 1.40
C MET A 187 -6.50 3.42 0.93
N ALA A 188 -6.18 3.77 -0.31
CA ALA A 188 -6.66 4.92 -1.05
C ALA A 188 -7.17 4.48 -2.43
N PHE A 189 -7.64 5.43 -3.25
CA PHE A 189 -8.08 5.13 -4.63
C PHE A 189 -7.38 6.02 -5.64
N HIS A 190 -7.00 5.41 -6.76
CA HIS A 190 -6.52 6.17 -7.91
C HIS A 190 -7.65 6.93 -8.60
N THR A 191 -7.26 7.91 -9.43
CA THR A 191 -8.15 8.48 -10.45
C THR A 191 -8.51 7.45 -11.51
N VAL A 192 -9.59 7.70 -12.25
CA VAL A 192 -10.02 6.85 -13.36
C VAL A 192 -8.90 6.72 -14.40
N THR A 193 -8.38 5.52 -14.56
CA THR A 193 -7.31 5.17 -15.50
C THR A 193 -7.90 4.60 -16.78
N LYS A 194 -7.72 5.28 -17.91
CA LYS A 194 -8.28 4.85 -19.20
C LYS A 194 -7.21 4.35 -20.15
N THR A 195 -6.11 5.08 -20.23
CA THR A 195 -5.03 4.81 -21.18
C THR A 195 -3.85 4.14 -20.48
N SER A 196 -3.00 3.46 -21.25
CA SER A 196 -1.75 2.88 -20.73
C SER A 196 -0.85 3.93 -20.07
N LYS A 197 -0.89 5.18 -20.58
CA LYS A 197 -0.18 6.32 -19.99
C LYS A 197 -0.71 6.67 -18.60
N ASP A 198 -2.02 6.59 -18.37
CA ASP A 198 -2.62 6.86 -17.06
C ASP A 198 -2.20 5.81 -16.04
N PHE A 199 -2.18 4.53 -16.42
CA PHE A 199 -1.71 3.44 -15.55
C PHE A 199 -0.23 3.62 -15.16
N ILE A 200 0.63 3.94 -16.13
CA ILE A 200 2.05 4.23 -15.89
C ILE A 200 2.21 5.48 -15.00
N GLY A 201 1.39 6.51 -15.24
CA GLY A 201 1.34 7.73 -14.43
C GLY A 201 0.99 7.44 -12.98
N CYS A 202 -0.06 6.64 -12.74
CA CYS A 202 -0.48 6.21 -11.40
C CYS A 202 0.63 5.48 -10.67
N LEU A 203 1.26 4.50 -11.32
CA LEU A 203 2.36 3.73 -10.74
C LEU A 203 3.54 4.62 -10.36
N ARG A 204 3.98 5.48 -11.29
CA ARG A 204 5.12 6.37 -11.07
C ARG A 204 4.87 7.35 -9.94
N HIS A 205 3.73 8.05 -9.95
CA HIS A 205 3.42 9.04 -8.93
C HIS A 205 3.15 8.40 -7.56
N ALA A 206 2.56 7.21 -7.51
CA ALA A 206 2.43 6.49 -6.25
C ALA A 206 3.79 6.11 -5.64
N ASN A 207 4.74 5.65 -6.46
CA ASN A 207 6.10 5.37 -6.00
C ASN A 207 6.80 6.64 -5.51
N GLU A 208 6.69 7.76 -6.24
CA GLU A 208 7.24 9.05 -5.80
C GLU A 208 6.67 9.50 -4.45
N ILE A 209 5.36 9.32 -4.24
CA ILE A 209 4.69 9.64 -2.97
C ILE A 209 5.18 8.71 -1.86
N ALA A 210 5.28 7.41 -2.13
CA ALA A 210 5.75 6.43 -1.15
C ALA A 210 7.21 6.66 -0.75
N ASP A 211 8.07 7.06 -1.69
CA ASP A 211 9.46 7.43 -1.41
C ASP A 211 9.54 8.67 -0.52
N GLN A 212 8.73 9.70 -0.81
CA GLN A 212 8.65 10.91 0.02
C GLN A 212 8.15 10.62 1.44
N ILE A 213 7.18 9.71 1.57
CA ILE A 213 6.69 9.26 2.87
C ILE A 213 7.79 8.48 3.59
N SER A 214 8.46 7.56 2.91
CA SER A 214 9.55 6.75 3.46
C SER A 214 10.73 7.57 3.98
N MET A 215 10.97 8.77 3.42
CA MET A 215 11.98 9.70 3.93
C MET A 215 11.58 10.34 5.28
N ASN A 216 10.28 10.41 5.58
CA ASN A 216 9.74 11.04 6.79
C ASN A 216 9.30 10.02 7.85
N THR A 217 9.20 8.74 7.49
CA THR A 217 8.82 7.65 8.39
C THR A 217 10.04 6.82 8.79
N THR A 218 9.97 6.18 9.96
CA THR A 218 11.02 5.27 10.42
C THR A 218 11.11 4.01 9.55
N ALA A 219 9.95 3.50 9.10
CA ALA A 219 9.86 2.34 8.22
C ALA A 219 9.71 2.73 6.75
N GLU A 220 10.16 1.84 5.86
CA GLU A 220 9.94 1.96 4.42
C GLU A 220 8.46 1.72 4.08
N VAL A 221 7.94 2.56 3.18
CA VAL A 221 6.57 2.50 2.67
C VAL A 221 6.62 2.24 1.18
N PHE A 222 5.82 1.30 0.70
CA PHE A 222 5.68 1.04 -0.73
C PHE A 222 4.20 0.97 -1.12
N PRO A 223 3.84 1.42 -2.32
CA PRO A 223 2.46 1.37 -2.80
C PRO A 223 2.22 0.05 -3.54
N TYR A 224 1.03 -0.52 -3.38
CA TYR A 224 0.61 -1.71 -4.09
C TYR A 224 -0.76 -1.48 -4.74
N SER A 225 -0.87 -1.78 -6.03
CA SER A 225 -2.13 -1.94 -6.73
C SER A 225 -2.05 -3.10 -7.70
N ILE A 226 -3.20 -3.69 -8.04
CA ILE A 226 -3.29 -4.92 -8.83
C ILE A 226 -2.61 -4.80 -10.21
N PHE A 227 -2.61 -3.60 -10.80
CA PHE A 227 -2.07 -3.39 -12.13
C PHE A 227 -0.57 -3.06 -12.16
N TYR A 228 0.07 -2.81 -11.01
CA TYR A 228 1.47 -2.38 -10.95
C TYR A 228 2.40 -3.40 -11.60
N VAL A 229 2.21 -4.68 -11.29
CA VAL A 229 3.02 -5.78 -11.83
C VAL A 229 2.98 -5.87 -13.37
N PHE A 230 1.88 -5.44 -13.99
CA PHE A 230 1.75 -5.49 -15.45
C PHE A 230 2.34 -4.24 -16.13
N TYR A 231 2.28 -3.09 -15.46
CA TYR A 231 2.71 -1.81 -16.04
C TYR A 231 4.12 -1.38 -15.65
N GLU A 232 4.75 -2.03 -14.66
CA GLU A 232 6.12 -1.76 -14.22
C GLU A 232 7.16 -1.91 -15.35
N GLN A 233 6.97 -2.89 -16.23
CA GLN A 233 7.84 -3.09 -17.41
C GLN A 233 7.98 -1.84 -18.28
N TYR A 234 6.95 -0.99 -18.32
CA TYR A 234 6.95 0.21 -19.16
C TYR A 234 7.75 1.36 -18.56
N LEU A 235 8.18 1.28 -17.30
CA LEU A 235 9.06 2.27 -16.69
C LEU A 235 10.49 2.19 -17.23
N THR A 236 10.98 0.98 -17.52
CA THR A 236 12.36 0.73 -17.99
C THR A 236 12.46 0.28 -19.44
N ILE A 237 11.33 0.06 -20.12
CA ILE A 237 11.29 -0.51 -21.47
C ILE A 237 12.21 0.18 -22.49
N VAL A 238 12.37 1.50 -22.40
CA VAL A 238 13.26 2.26 -23.30
C VAL A 238 14.72 1.88 -23.07
N HIS A 239 15.14 1.82 -21.81
CA HIS A 239 16.49 1.41 -21.44
C HIS A 239 16.75 -0.04 -21.84
N ASP A 240 15.79 -0.94 -21.55
CA ASP A 240 15.92 -2.37 -21.85
C ASP A 240 15.97 -2.61 -23.37
N THR A 241 15.20 -1.86 -24.15
CA THR A 241 15.23 -1.94 -25.62
C THR A 241 16.58 -1.50 -26.16
N ILE A 242 17.12 -0.37 -25.67
CA ILE A 242 18.43 0.14 -26.09
C ILE A 242 19.54 -0.86 -25.73
N PHE A 243 19.51 -1.39 -24.50
CA PHE A 243 20.49 -2.36 -24.04
C PHE A 243 20.47 -3.64 -24.89
N ASN A 244 19.29 -4.20 -25.13
CA ASN A 244 19.14 -5.40 -25.94
C ASN A 244 19.59 -5.16 -27.40
N LEU A 245 19.10 -4.11 -28.06
CA LEU A 245 19.51 -3.80 -29.43
C LEU A 245 21.01 -3.50 -29.54
N GLY A 246 21.57 -2.82 -28.53
CA GLY A 246 23.01 -2.55 -28.42
C GLY A 246 23.85 -3.82 -28.30
N ASP A 247 23.46 -4.76 -27.43
CA ASP A 247 24.14 -6.06 -27.29
C ASP A 247 24.06 -6.88 -28.58
N TRP A 248 22.87 -6.96 -29.20
CA TRP A 248 22.68 -7.64 -30.48
C TRP A 248 23.58 -7.06 -31.58
N TYR A 249 23.62 -5.73 -31.68
CA TYR A 249 24.46 -5.05 -32.66
C TYR A 249 25.95 -5.32 -32.40
N PHE A 250 26.40 -5.26 -31.15
CA PHE A 250 27.79 -5.52 -30.78
C PHE A 250 28.19 -6.98 -31.03
N ARG A 251 27.33 -7.94 -30.69
CA ARG A 251 27.53 -9.37 -31.01
C ARG A 251 27.60 -9.60 -32.51
N GLY A 252 26.74 -8.94 -33.28
CA GLY A 252 26.77 -8.97 -34.75
C GLY A 252 28.13 -8.50 -35.30
N ILE A 253 28.63 -7.37 -34.81
CA ILE A 253 29.96 -6.85 -35.19
C ILE A 253 31.07 -7.83 -34.81
N LEU A 254 31.04 -8.40 -33.60
CA LEU A 254 32.06 -9.33 -33.12
C LEU A 254 32.09 -10.61 -33.98
N CYS A 255 30.92 -11.17 -34.30
CA CYS A 255 30.80 -12.31 -35.22
C CYS A 255 31.35 -11.98 -36.61
N THR A 256 31.05 -10.80 -37.15
CA THR A 256 31.51 -10.37 -38.48
C THR A 256 33.03 -10.17 -38.51
N ARG A 257 33.62 -9.65 -37.43
CA ARG A 257 35.09 -9.57 -37.27
C ARG A 257 35.73 -10.96 -37.15
N CYS A 258 35.11 -11.91 -36.46
CA CYS A 258 35.62 -13.29 -36.39
C CYS A 258 35.55 -14.02 -37.75
N THR A 259 34.56 -13.72 -38.59
CA THR A 259 34.48 -14.28 -39.95
C THR A 259 35.49 -13.63 -40.90
N GLY A 260 35.74 -12.32 -40.77
CA GLY A 260 36.75 -11.61 -41.58
C GLY A 260 38.21 -11.95 -41.27
N VAL A 261 38.50 -12.61 -40.14
CA VAL A 261 39.85 -13.08 -39.77
C VAL A 261 40.16 -14.49 -40.31
N ARG A 262 39.22 -15.14 -41.02
CA ARG A 262 39.45 -16.46 -41.65
C ARG A 262 39.77 -16.43 -43.15
N ASP A 263 39.86 -15.25 -43.76
CA ASP A 263 40.21 -15.10 -45.18
C ASP A 263 41.69 -14.78 -45.42
N GLU A 264 42.60 -15.54 -44.78
CA GLU A 264 43.95 -15.77 -45.33
C GLU A 264 44.03 -17.24 -45.78
N PRO A 265 44.29 -17.53 -47.07
CA PRO A 265 44.31 -18.90 -47.55
C PRO A 265 45.64 -19.55 -47.14
N THR A 266 45.63 -20.26 -46.03
CA THR A 266 46.63 -21.31 -45.80
C THR A 266 45.94 -22.65 -45.84
N THR A 267 46.22 -23.36 -46.93
CA THR A 267 46.08 -24.81 -47.07
C THR A 267 46.62 -25.51 -45.82
N ASP A 268 45.77 -26.03 -44.93
CA ASP A 268 45.85 -27.41 -44.47
C ASP A 268 44.63 -27.84 -43.64
N GLN A 269 44.44 -29.16 -43.57
CA GLN A 269 43.26 -29.91 -43.18
C GLN A 269 42.74 -29.72 -41.73
N GLY A 270 41.40 -29.63 -41.62
CA GLY A 270 40.61 -30.37 -40.62
C GLY A 270 40.50 -29.84 -39.18
N ARG A 271 39.31 -29.32 -38.82
CA ARG A 271 38.46 -29.74 -37.67
C ARG A 271 37.24 -28.81 -37.48
N PRO A 272 36.08 -29.33 -37.05
CA PRO A 272 34.88 -28.53 -36.86
C PRO A 272 34.92 -27.75 -35.53
N CYS A 273 34.49 -26.49 -35.55
CA CYS A 273 34.24 -25.71 -34.34
C CYS A 273 33.04 -26.32 -33.59
N ARG A 274 33.30 -26.97 -32.46
CA ARG A 274 32.28 -27.38 -31.49
C ARG A 274 31.50 -26.15 -31.02
N GLY A 275 30.17 -26.23 -31.10
CA GLY A 275 29.27 -25.39 -30.32
C GLY A 275 29.53 -25.59 -28.83
N SER A 276 29.65 -24.49 -28.10
CA SER A 276 29.61 -24.47 -26.65
C SER A 276 28.21 -24.01 -26.25
N THR A 277 27.34 -24.99 -25.98
CA THR A 277 26.18 -24.83 -25.11
C THR A 277 26.66 -24.44 -23.71
N ARG A 278 26.18 -23.30 -23.23
CA ARG A 278 25.80 -23.07 -21.83
C ARG A 278 24.69 -22.03 -21.81
#